data_AF-A0A418YUD7-F1
#
_entry.id   AF-A0A418YUD7-F1
#
_cell.length_a   1.000
_cell.length_b   1.000
_cell.length_c   1.000
_cell.angle_alpha   90.00
_cell.angle_beta   90.00
_cell.angle_gamma   90.00
#
_symmetry.space_group_name_H-M   'P 1'
#
loop_
_entity.id
_entity.type
_entity.pdbx_description
1 polymer ?
#
loop_
_entity_poly.entity_id
_entity_poly.type
_entity_poly.pdbx_seq_one_letter_code
_entity_poly.pdbx_strand_id
1 'polypeptide(L)'
;MSKGLVAQRWFRQSFFQLLLAMLAIIALGQMLVSHKILPPLAIGSRGLSSFANDVSLGYFSSWIFNILVVVVPAYTKRRRMRAWLASRYRAFKDDLVRVYLGAISETYNSDLIEDLRDPAKFSDYFAGRFAPDQNRWHAVHNGLYEWGLSQIRFHCRLFLSEYDLSIGLLGDLDAKSLARYGYVRAMLSKAEIMEPDYDDVKSLLGMLYPIHCPWSFLDGKIHEDAILENIKSL
;
A
#
# COMPACT_ATOMS: atom_id res chain seq x y z
N MET A 1 -16.02 18.50 -15.26
CA MET A 1 -16.07 19.86 -14.66
C MET A 1 -15.45 19.90 -13.24
N SER A 2 -14.21 19.39 -13.02
CA SER A 2 -13.63 19.27 -11.66
C SER A 2 -12.10 19.48 -11.55
N LYS A 3 -11.38 19.66 -12.68
CA LYS A 3 -9.91 19.83 -12.65
C LYS A 3 -9.45 21.18 -12.06
N GLY A 4 -10.29 22.21 -12.11
CA GLY A 4 -9.96 23.56 -11.60
C GLY A 4 -9.93 23.69 -10.07
N LEU A 5 -10.84 23.01 -9.37
CA LEU A 5 -10.95 23.11 -7.91
C LEU A 5 -9.81 22.40 -7.17
N VAL A 6 -9.30 21.29 -7.72
CA VAL A 6 -8.17 20.56 -7.14
C VAL A 6 -6.87 21.34 -7.35
N ALA A 7 -6.63 21.88 -8.55
CA ALA A 7 -5.45 22.70 -8.84
C ALA A 7 -5.40 23.98 -7.98
N GLN A 8 -6.54 24.65 -7.77
CA GLN A 8 -6.63 25.86 -6.95
C GLN A 8 -6.35 25.59 -5.46
N ARG A 9 -6.66 24.39 -4.96
CA ARG A 9 -6.43 24.00 -3.56
C ARG A 9 -4.98 23.58 -3.30
N TRP A 10 -4.36 22.85 -4.24
CA TRP A 10 -2.92 22.52 -4.22
C TRP A 10 -2.05 23.77 -4.40
N PHE A 11 -2.47 24.70 -5.26
CA PHE A 11 -1.76 25.98 -5.44
C PHE A 11 -1.83 26.83 -4.18
N ARG A 12 -2.98 26.92 -3.49
CA ARG A 12 -3.08 27.64 -2.20
C ARG A 12 -2.26 27.00 -1.08
N GLN A 13 -2.23 25.67 -0.98
CA GLN A 13 -1.43 24.98 0.04
C GLN A 13 0.08 25.12 -0.23
N SER A 14 0.51 24.99 -1.48
CA SER A 14 1.93 25.13 -1.86
C SER A 14 2.39 26.59 -1.74
N PHE A 15 1.55 27.54 -2.13
CA PHE A 15 1.82 28.97 -1.96
C PHE A 15 1.91 29.34 -0.48
N PHE A 16 1.01 28.81 0.36
CA PHE A 16 1.08 29.03 1.81
C PHE A 16 2.35 28.42 2.41
N GLN A 17 2.71 27.20 2.03
CA GLN A 17 3.95 26.55 2.48
C GLN A 17 5.23 27.27 2.03
N LEU A 18 5.25 27.82 0.80
CA LEU A 18 6.38 28.62 0.31
C LEU A 18 6.48 29.97 1.02
N LEU A 19 5.34 30.61 1.30
CA LEU A 19 5.29 31.85 2.07
C LEU A 19 5.71 31.60 3.53
N LEU A 20 5.33 30.44 4.08
CA LEU A 20 5.76 29.95 5.40
C LEU A 20 7.26 29.69 5.45
N ALA A 21 7.83 29.05 4.42
CA ALA A 21 9.25 28.74 4.32
C ALA A 21 10.09 30.01 4.13
N MET A 22 9.64 30.97 3.31
CA MET A 22 10.31 32.27 3.19
C MET A 22 10.32 33.03 4.51
N LEU A 23 9.21 33.05 5.26
CA LEU A 23 9.16 33.67 6.59
C LEU A 23 10.08 32.97 7.59
N ALA A 24 10.19 31.64 7.55
CA ALA A 24 11.12 30.88 8.40
C ALA A 24 12.60 31.19 8.07
N ILE A 25 12.95 31.34 6.79
CA ILE A 25 14.31 31.74 6.36
C ILE A 25 14.63 33.16 6.82
N ILE A 26 13.67 34.09 6.73
CA ILE A 26 13.81 35.46 7.22
C ILE A 26 14.01 35.46 8.75
N ALA A 27 13.23 34.66 9.49
CA ALA A 27 13.37 34.52 10.95
C ALA A 27 14.72 33.90 11.35
N LEU A 28 15.19 32.89 10.62
CA LEU A 28 16.50 32.27 10.85
C LEU A 28 17.64 33.27 10.57
N GLY A 29 17.52 34.07 9.50
CA GLY A 29 18.46 35.15 9.19
C GLY A 29 18.50 36.22 10.28
N GLN A 30 17.34 36.59 10.84
CA GLN A 30 17.25 37.54 11.94
C GLN A 30 17.86 36.99 13.24
N MET A 31 17.66 35.70 13.55
CA MET A 31 18.30 35.04 14.71
C MET A 31 19.83 35.00 14.58
N LEU A 32 20.37 34.76 13.37
CA LEU A 32 21.81 34.75 13.12
C LEU A 32 22.45 36.14 13.26
N VAL A 33 21.74 37.20 12.85
CA VAL A 33 22.13 38.60 13.09
C VAL A 33 22.07 38.94 14.58
N SER A 34 21.04 38.46 15.30
CA SER A 34 20.87 38.66 16.75
C SER A 34 21.98 38.00 17.58
N HIS A 35 22.48 36.83 17.16
CA HIS A 35 23.61 36.14 17.79
C HIS A 35 25.00 36.67 17.38
N LYS A 36 25.09 37.86 16.76
CA LYS A 36 26.33 38.57 16.37
C LYS A 36 27.24 37.82 15.37
N ILE A 37 26.68 36.95 14.53
CA ILE A 37 27.47 36.24 13.50
C ILE A 37 27.66 37.11 12.23
N LEU A 38 26.83 38.15 12.02
CA LEU A 38 26.93 39.13 10.93
C LEU A 38 26.69 40.57 11.44
N PRO A 39 27.31 41.60 10.86
CA PRO A 39 27.12 42.99 11.29
C PRO A 39 25.67 43.45 11.05
N PRO A 40 25.07 44.22 11.98
CA PRO A 40 23.67 44.58 11.91
C PRO A 40 23.43 45.64 10.82
N LEU A 41 22.56 45.34 9.85
CA LEU A 41 21.83 46.35 9.10
C LEU A 41 20.79 46.97 10.05
N ALA A 42 21.25 47.90 10.89
CA ALA A 42 20.43 48.57 11.88
C ALA A 42 19.61 49.69 11.23
N ILE A 43 18.32 49.45 11.01
CA ILE A 43 17.31 50.52 11.01
C ILE A 43 16.74 50.55 12.43
N GLY A 44 16.91 51.68 13.10
CA GLY A 44 16.72 51.82 14.55
C GLY A 44 15.29 51.61 15.01
N SER A 45 15.11 50.72 16.00
CA SER A 45 13.94 50.66 16.89
C SER A 45 14.07 49.46 17.84
N ARG A 46 14.64 49.66 19.03
CA ARG A 46 14.79 48.58 20.05
C ARG A 46 13.46 47.90 20.42
N GLY A 47 12.32 48.59 20.27
CA GLY A 47 10.98 48.04 20.51
C GLY A 47 10.37 47.24 19.36
N LEU A 48 10.68 47.57 18.09
CA LEU A 48 10.19 46.76 16.96
C LEU A 48 11.01 45.48 16.81
N SER A 49 12.30 45.50 17.14
CA SER A 49 13.14 44.29 17.13
C SER A 49 12.69 43.26 18.17
N SER A 50 12.27 43.69 19.37
CA SER A 50 11.71 42.77 20.37
C SER A 50 10.35 42.24 19.94
N PHE A 51 9.47 43.09 19.39
CA PHE A 51 8.16 42.67 18.89
C PHE A 51 8.27 41.66 17.73
N ALA A 52 9.18 41.89 16.77
CA ALA A 52 9.43 40.96 15.67
C ALA A 52 9.94 39.60 16.17
N ASN A 53 10.82 39.59 17.17
CA ASN A 53 11.32 38.36 17.78
C ASN A 53 10.18 37.57 18.46
N ASP A 54 9.33 38.22 19.25
CA ASP A 54 8.22 37.54 19.94
C ASP A 54 7.20 36.94 18.97
N VAL A 55 6.87 37.66 17.88
CA VAL A 55 5.99 37.16 16.82
C VAL A 55 6.63 35.98 16.08
N SER A 56 7.93 36.06 15.76
CA SER A 56 8.64 34.97 15.10
C SER A 56 8.70 33.70 15.95
N LEU A 57 8.87 33.85 17.27
CA LEU A 57 8.89 32.74 18.22
C LEU A 57 7.51 32.09 18.36
N GLY A 58 6.45 32.89 18.47
CA GLY A 58 5.07 32.40 18.51
C GLY A 58 4.71 31.63 17.23
N TYR A 59 5.16 32.12 16.08
CA TYR A 59 4.96 31.46 14.79
C TYR A 59 5.73 30.14 14.67
N PHE A 60 7.01 30.12 15.05
CA PHE A 60 7.81 28.90 15.04
C PHE A 60 7.23 27.83 15.96
N SER A 61 6.76 28.24 17.15
CA SER A 61 6.03 27.37 18.07
C SER A 61 4.75 26.79 17.45
N SER A 62 3.95 27.63 16.78
CA SER A 62 2.75 27.19 16.06
C SER A 62 3.05 26.20 14.93
N TRP A 63 4.14 26.42 14.20
CA TRP A 63 4.58 25.53 13.12
C TRP A 63 5.02 24.17 13.66
N ILE A 64 5.82 24.14 14.73
CA ILE A 64 6.21 22.89 15.41
C ILE A 64 4.96 22.17 15.92
N PHE A 65 4.02 22.89 16.54
CA PHE A 65 2.78 22.31 17.04
C PHE A 65 1.96 21.67 15.92
N ASN A 66 1.84 22.34 14.77
CA ASN A 66 1.15 21.78 13.60
C ASN A 66 1.83 20.49 13.09
N ILE A 67 3.16 20.48 13.00
CA ILE A 67 3.90 19.27 12.62
C ILE A 67 3.64 18.14 13.61
N LEU A 68 3.71 18.42 14.91
CA LEU A 68 3.61 17.41 15.96
C LEU A 68 2.17 16.88 16.14
N VAL A 69 1.17 17.73 15.94
CA VAL A 69 -0.25 17.38 16.18
C VAL A 69 -0.95 16.87 14.92
N VAL A 70 -0.56 17.34 13.74
CA VAL A 70 -1.25 16.98 12.49
C VAL A 70 -0.38 16.09 11.61
N VAL A 71 0.84 16.53 11.30
CA VAL A 71 1.68 15.87 10.28
C VAL A 71 2.24 14.54 10.79
N VAL A 72 2.82 14.51 11.99
CA VAL A 72 3.42 13.30 12.57
C VAL A 72 2.36 12.20 12.81
N PRO A 73 1.19 12.48 13.41
CA PRO A 73 0.14 11.47 13.57
C PRO A 73 -0.40 10.97 12.23
N ALA A 74 -0.55 11.85 11.23
CA ALA A 74 -0.98 11.44 9.90
C ALA A 74 0.03 10.51 9.22
N TYR A 75 1.32 10.86 9.24
CA TYR A 75 2.38 10.05 8.65
C TYR A 75 2.51 8.69 9.34
N THR A 76 2.51 8.66 10.68
CA THR A 76 2.59 7.42 11.46
C THR A 76 1.36 6.53 11.27
N LYS A 77 0.15 7.11 11.16
CA LYS A 77 -1.08 6.37 10.81
C LYS A 77 -0.94 5.70 9.44
N ARG A 78 -0.53 6.44 8.40
CA ARG A 78 -0.34 5.90 7.05
C ARG A 78 0.69 4.77 7.04
N ARG A 79 1.86 4.99 7.64
CA ARG A 79 2.91 3.98 7.73
C ARG A 79 2.45 2.69 8.42
N ARG A 80 1.74 2.82 9.56
CA ARG A 80 1.18 1.66 10.28
C ARG A 80 0.16 0.91 9.44
N MET A 81 -0.73 1.63 8.74
CA MET A 81 -1.75 1.01 7.89
C MET A 81 -1.13 0.27 6.70
N ARG A 82 -0.15 0.86 6.01
CA ARG A 82 0.59 0.20 4.92
C ARG A 82 1.28 -1.07 5.40
N ALA A 83 1.96 -1.01 6.55
CA ALA A 83 2.65 -2.16 7.12
C ALA A 83 1.68 -3.28 7.51
N TRP A 84 0.54 -2.91 8.13
CA TRP A 84 -0.51 -3.85 8.50
C TRP A 84 -1.14 -4.51 7.26
N LEU A 85 -1.53 -3.72 6.25
CA LEU A 85 -2.13 -4.23 5.02
C LEU A 85 -1.15 -5.10 4.22
N ALA A 86 0.13 -4.73 4.17
CA ALA A 86 1.17 -5.55 3.55
C ALA A 86 1.35 -6.89 4.29
N SER A 87 1.32 -6.88 5.63
CA SER A 87 1.34 -8.11 6.42
C SER A 87 0.11 -8.96 6.16
N ARG A 88 -1.05 -8.33 6.02
CA ARG A 88 -2.32 -9.02 5.78
C ARG A 88 -2.38 -9.64 4.40
N TYR A 89 -1.86 -8.96 3.39
CA TYR A 89 -1.75 -9.47 2.04
C TYR A 89 -0.83 -10.71 1.97
N ARG A 90 0.28 -10.72 2.72
CA ARG A 90 1.13 -11.93 2.84
C ARG A 90 0.38 -13.08 3.52
N ALA A 91 -0.32 -12.80 4.62
CA ALA A 91 -1.14 -13.81 5.29
C ALA A 91 -2.24 -14.37 4.37
N PHE A 92 -2.88 -13.52 3.57
CA PHE A 92 -3.83 -13.93 2.54
C PHE A 92 -3.20 -14.88 1.51
N LYS A 93 -1.98 -14.59 1.03
CA LYS A 93 -1.25 -15.51 0.14
C LYS A 93 -0.98 -16.85 0.84
N ASP A 94 -0.51 -16.82 2.08
CA ASP A 94 -0.25 -18.04 2.85
C ASP A 94 -1.54 -18.88 3.04
N ASP A 95 -2.66 -18.22 3.32
CA ASP A 95 -3.98 -18.87 3.45
C ASP A 95 -4.44 -19.51 2.13
N LEU A 96 -4.27 -18.82 1.00
CA LEU A 96 -4.56 -19.40 -0.31
C LEU A 96 -3.68 -20.64 -0.59
N VAL A 97 -2.38 -20.57 -0.26
CA VAL A 97 -1.47 -21.72 -0.38
C VAL A 97 -1.95 -22.90 0.46
N ARG A 98 -2.40 -22.67 1.69
CA ARG A 98 -2.98 -23.73 2.55
C ARG A 98 -4.20 -24.38 1.91
N VAL A 99 -5.07 -23.60 1.27
CA VAL A 99 -6.23 -24.12 0.54
C VAL A 99 -5.79 -24.95 -0.66
N TYR A 100 -4.79 -24.49 -1.43
CA TYR A 100 -4.26 -25.25 -2.57
C TYR A 100 -3.63 -26.58 -2.14
N LEU A 101 -2.80 -26.57 -1.08
CA LEU A 101 -2.19 -27.79 -0.56
C LEU A 101 -3.23 -28.75 0.03
N GLY A 102 -4.26 -28.21 0.69
CA GLY A 102 -5.42 -28.99 1.12
C GLY A 102 -6.15 -29.66 -0.06
N ALA A 103 -6.13 -29.04 -1.26
CA ALA A 103 -6.84 -29.54 -2.44
C ALA A 103 -6.24 -30.78 -3.04
N ILE A 104 -4.93 -30.88 -2.93
CA ILE A 104 -4.19 -32.03 -3.40
C ILE A 104 -4.04 -33.10 -2.29
N SER A 105 -4.75 -32.94 -1.16
CA SER A 105 -4.74 -33.84 0.00
C SER A 105 -3.35 -34.20 0.53
N GLU A 106 -2.36 -33.32 0.31
CA GLU A 106 -1.00 -33.53 0.82
C GLU A 106 -0.95 -33.08 2.28
N THR A 107 -0.47 -33.95 3.16
CA THR A 107 -0.04 -33.52 4.50
C THR A 107 1.22 -32.67 4.32
N TYR A 108 1.12 -31.38 4.66
CA TYR A 108 2.23 -30.44 4.49
C TYR A 108 2.79 -29.97 5.83
N ASN A 109 4.09 -29.74 5.87
CA ASN A 109 4.77 -29.07 6.98
C ASN A 109 4.56 -27.55 6.89
N SER A 110 4.60 -26.84 8.02
CA SER A 110 4.57 -25.37 8.07
C SER A 110 5.66 -24.73 7.22
N ASP A 111 6.83 -25.35 7.16
CA ASP A 111 8.00 -24.83 6.44
C ASP A 111 7.75 -24.75 4.92
N LEU A 112 6.91 -25.66 4.39
CA LEU A 112 6.56 -25.66 2.97
C LEU A 112 5.80 -24.39 2.59
N ILE A 113 4.93 -23.88 3.46
CA ILE A 113 4.19 -22.63 3.19
C ILE A 113 5.17 -21.46 3.09
N GLU A 114 6.17 -21.42 3.96
CA GLU A 114 7.18 -20.36 3.94
C GLU A 114 8.03 -20.43 2.66
N ASP A 115 8.39 -21.63 2.22
CA ASP A 115 9.08 -21.84 0.95
C ASP A 115 8.25 -21.39 -0.25
N LEU A 116 6.95 -21.70 -0.25
CA LEU A 116 6.02 -21.32 -1.32
C LEU A 116 5.70 -19.81 -1.36
N ARG A 117 6.26 -19.00 -0.45
CA ARG A 117 6.25 -17.54 -0.59
C ARG A 117 7.19 -17.05 -1.68
N ASP A 118 8.23 -17.83 -2.00
CA ASP A 118 9.12 -17.56 -3.12
C ASP A 118 8.39 -17.90 -4.43
N PRO A 119 8.18 -16.92 -5.34
CA PRO A 119 7.53 -17.16 -6.63
C PRO A 119 8.13 -18.29 -7.46
N ALA A 120 9.46 -18.46 -7.44
CA ALA A 120 10.14 -19.50 -8.20
C ALA A 120 9.83 -20.88 -7.60
N LYS A 121 9.98 -21.02 -6.28
CA LYS A 121 9.62 -22.26 -5.58
C LYS A 121 8.15 -22.61 -5.73
N PHE A 122 7.27 -21.62 -5.69
CA PHE A 122 5.83 -21.80 -5.93
C PHE A 122 5.58 -22.37 -7.33
N SER A 123 6.17 -21.77 -8.36
CA SER A 123 6.00 -22.21 -9.74
C SER A 123 6.52 -23.63 -9.93
N ASP A 124 7.74 -23.91 -9.47
CA ASP A 124 8.39 -25.22 -9.57
C ASP A 124 7.59 -26.32 -8.84
N TYR A 125 7.09 -26.00 -7.64
CA TYR A 125 6.29 -26.94 -6.86
C TYR A 125 5.02 -27.36 -7.58
N PHE A 126 4.24 -26.37 -8.06
CA PHE A 126 2.95 -26.61 -8.69
C PHE A 126 3.06 -27.11 -10.15
N ALA A 127 4.19 -26.86 -10.82
CA ALA A 127 4.53 -27.47 -12.10
C ALA A 127 4.94 -28.94 -11.98
N GLY A 128 5.36 -29.38 -10.77
CA GLY A 128 5.73 -30.76 -10.50
C GLY A 128 4.61 -31.76 -10.79
N ARG A 129 5.02 -32.97 -11.17
CA ARG A 129 4.10 -34.07 -11.51
C ARG A 129 3.33 -34.54 -10.27
N PHE A 130 2.02 -34.70 -10.41
CA PHE A 130 1.13 -35.29 -9.41
C PHE A 130 0.65 -36.68 -9.84
N ALA A 131 0.23 -36.83 -11.10
CA ALA A 131 -0.19 -38.09 -11.71
C ALA A 131 0.39 -38.23 -13.14
N PRO A 132 0.20 -39.37 -13.85
CA PRO A 132 0.82 -39.59 -15.15
C PRO A 132 0.64 -38.46 -16.17
N ASP A 133 -0.53 -37.81 -16.18
CA ASP A 133 -0.90 -36.73 -17.11
C ASP A 133 -1.31 -35.43 -16.39
N GLN A 134 -0.92 -35.29 -15.12
CA GLN A 134 -1.40 -34.19 -14.27
C GLN A 134 -0.26 -33.60 -13.43
N ASN A 135 -0.10 -32.28 -13.47
CA ASN A 135 0.74 -31.56 -12.51
C ASN A 135 -0.06 -31.22 -11.24
N ARG A 136 0.63 -30.77 -10.18
CA ARG A 136 -0.03 -30.41 -8.92
C ARG A 136 -1.04 -29.29 -9.10
N TRP A 137 -0.81 -28.31 -9.98
CA TRP A 137 -1.77 -27.24 -10.24
C TRP A 137 -3.10 -27.73 -10.83
N HIS A 138 -3.04 -28.69 -11.75
CA HIS A 138 -4.23 -29.35 -12.27
C HIS A 138 -4.93 -30.14 -11.17
N ALA A 139 -4.21 -30.74 -10.22
CA ALA A 139 -4.81 -31.43 -9.09
C ALA A 139 -5.51 -30.45 -8.13
N VAL A 140 -4.94 -29.25 -7.92
CA VAL A 140 -5.60 -28.15 -7.21
C VAL A 140 -6.92 -27.81 -7.89
N HIS A 141 -6.92 -27.60 -9.21
CA HIS A 141 -8.13 -27.28 -9.97
C HIS A 141 -9.25 -28.28 -9.74
N ASN A 142 -8.94 -29.58 -9.80
CA ASN A 142 -9.92 -30.64 -9.54
C ASN A 142 -10.42 -30.63 -8.09
N GLY A 143 -9.52 -30.46 -7.10
CA GLY A 143 -9.90 -30.45 -5.69
C GLY A 143 -10.74 -29.23 -5.29
N LEU A 144 -10.50 -28.07 -5.90
CA LEU A 144 -11.26 -26.85 -5.60
C LEU A 144 -12.74 -26.93 -5.99
N TYR A 145 -13.06 -27.74 -7.01
CA TYR A 145 -14.43 -27.96 -7.47
C TYR A 145 -15.33 -28.54 -6.36
N GLU A 146 -14.79 -29.39 -5.48
CA GLU A 146 -15.59 -30.07 -4.45
C GLU A 146 -15.77 -29.27 -3.15
N TRP A 147 -14.72 -28.63 -2.62
CA TRP A 147 -14.82 -27.90 -1.34
C TRP A 147 -14.03 -26.59 -1.31
N GLY A 148 -12.90 -26.51 -2.01
CA GLY A 148 -11.94 -25.42 -1.86
C GLY A 148 -12.41 -24.07 -2.39
N LEU A 149 -13.37 -24.03 -3.33
CA LEU A 149 -13.92 -22.77 -3.84
C LEU A 149 -14.52 -21.90 -2.73
N SER A 150 -15.24 -22.50 -1.78
CA SER A 150 -15.81 -21.80 -0.63
C SER A 150 -14.74 -21.15 0.26
N GLN A 151 -13.60 -21.83 0.44
CA GLN A 151 -12.47 -21.35 1.23
C GLN A 151 -11.76 -20.19 0.51
N ILE A 152 -11.51 -20.32 -0.79
CA ILE A 152 -10.95 -19.22 -1.59
C ILE A 152 -11.84 -17.98 -1.52
N ARG A 153 -13.16 -18.14 -1.69
CA ARG A 153 -14.12 -17.04 -1.56
C ARG A 153 -14.02 -16.36 -0.20
N PHE A 154 -13.96 -17.15 0.87
CA PHE A 154 -13.81 -16.63 2.22
C PHE A 154 -12.54 -15.79 2.38
N HIS A 155 -11.38 -16.31 1.96
CA HIS A 155 -10.11 -15.58 2.10
C HIS A 155 -10.05 -14.34 1.20
N CYS A 156 -10.57 -14.40 -0.03
CA CYS A 156 -10.68 -13.24 -0.92
C CYS A 156 -11.55 -12.15 -0.32
N ARG A 157 -12.73 -12.53 0.24
CA ARG A 157 -13.66 -11.59 0.87
C ARG A 157 -13.09 -10.98 2.14
N LEU A 158 -12.41 -11.78 2.97
CA LEU A 158 -11.75 -11.31 4.18
C LEU A 158 -10.69 -10.25 3.85
N PHE A 159 -9.78 -10.58 2.94
CA PHE A 159 -8.74 -9.64 2.52
C PHE A 159 -9.33 -8.39 1.86
N LEU A 160 -10.37 -8.54 1.02
CA LEU A 160 -11.04 -7.41 0.39
C LEU A 160 -11.67 -6.48 1.44
N SER A 161 -12.34 -7.02 2.46
CA SER A 161 -12.91 -6.22 3.55
C SER A 161 -11.84 -5.45 4.33
N GLU A 162 -10.69 -6.07 4.58
CA GLU A 162 -9.55 -5.43 5.25
C GLU A 162 -8.89 -4.37 4.35
N TYR A 163 -8.87 -4.60 3.04
CA TYR A 163 -8.36 -3.64 2.07
C TYR A 163 -9.28 -2.41 1.98
N ASP A 164 -10.58 -2.60 1.85
CA ASP A 164 -11.59 -1.54 1.83
C ASP A 164 -11.53 -0.70 3.12
N LEU A 165 -11.39 -1.36 4.29
CA LEU A 165 -11.19 -0.68 5.58
C LEU A 165 -9.91 0.17 5.59
N SER A 166 -8.79 -0.39 5.12
CA SER A 166 -7.50 0.32 5.08
C SER A 166 -7.58 1.57 4.22
N ILE A 167 -8.21 1.45 3.06
CA ILE A 167 -8.40 2.54 2.10
C ILE A 167 -9.32 3.61 2.69
N GLY A 168 -10.44 3.21 3.31
CA GLY A 168 -11.35 4.12 4.01
C GLY A 168 -10.67 4.88 5.15
N LEU A 169 -9.74 4.27 5.87
CA LEU A 169 -8.99 4.91 6.95
C LEU A 169 -7.86 5.83 6.47
N LEU A 170 -7.31 5.60 5.27
CA LEU A 170 -6.29 6.44 4.65
C LEU A 170 -6.89 7.73 4.07
N GLY A 171 -8.11 7.65 3.52
CA GLY A 171 -8.93 8.78 3.07
C GLY A 171 -8.46 9.43 1.76
N ASP A 172 -7.26 10.00 1.76
CA ASP A 172 -6.71 10.74 0.62
C ASP A 172 -5.77 9.88 -0.22
N LEU A 173 -6.31 9.30 -1.29
CA LEU A 173 -5.56 8.59 -2.32
C LEU A 173 -5.46 9.43 -3.59
N ASP A 174 -4.33 9.35 -4.27
CA ASP A 174 -4.19 9.89 -5.61
C ASP A 174 -4.96 9.04 -6.64
N ALA A 175 -5.23 9.61 -7.81
CA ALA A 175 -6.02 8.94 -8.85
C ALA A 175 -5.40 7.60 -9.29
N LYS A 176 -4.06 7.52 -9.28
CA LYS A 176 -3.33 6.30 -9.63
C LYS A 176 -3.55 5.20 -8.59
N SER A 177 -3.44 5.51 -7.30
CA SER A 177 -3.72 4.53 -6.24
C SER A 177 -5.17 4.09 -6.22
N LEU A 178 -6.11 5.00 -6.48
CA LEU A 178 -7.53 4.67 -6.56
C LEU A 178 -7.83 3.71 -7.73
N ALA A 179 -7.22 3.94 -8.90
CA ALA A 179 -7.36 3.04 -10.04
C ALA A 179 -6.79 1.64 -9.76
N ARG A 180 -5.62 1.57 -9.10
CA ARG A 180 -5.00 0.30 -8.68
C ARG A 180 -5.85 -0.45 -7.67
N TYR A 181 -6.38 0.26 -6.67
CA TYR A 181 -7.34 -0.30 -5.71
C TYR A 181 -8.57 -0.86 -6.43
N GLY A 182 -9.16 -0.09 -7.36
CA GLY A 182 -10.30 -0.55 -8.17
C GLY A 182 -10.01 -1.83 -8.95
N TYR A 183 -8.81 -1.96 -9.53
CA TYR A 183 -8.37 -3.17 -10.22
C TYR A 183 -8.30 -4.38 -9.28
N VAL A 184 -7.60 -4.26 -8.15
CA VAL A 184 -7.47 -5.36 -7.18
C VAL A 184 -8.82 -5.74 -6.58
N ARG A 185 -9.65 -4.75 -6.25
CA ARG A 185 -11.02 -4.97 -5.77
C ARG A 185 -11.86 -5.73 -6.80
N ALA A 186 -11.86 -5.30 -8.06
CA ALA A 186 -12.59 -6.00 -9.12
C ALA A 186 -12.09 -7.43 -9.32
N MET A 187 -10.77 -7.63 -9.27
CA MET A 187 -10.13 -8.95 -9.35
C MET A 187 -10.63 -9.86 -8.21
N LEU A 188 -10.56 -9.42 -6.96
CA LEU A 188 -10.96 -10.23 -5.81
C LEU A 188 -12.48 -10.45 -5.74
N SER A 189 -13.28 -9.47 -6.11
CA SER A 189 -14.75 -9.60 -6.17
C SER A 189 -15.21 -10.63 -7.20
N LYS A 190 -14.42 -10.91 -8.25
CA LYS A 190 -14.74 -12.00 -9.19
C LYS A 190 -14.81 -13.35 -8.50
N ALA A 191 -14.01 -13.59 -7.47
CA ALA A 191 -14.06 -14.85 -6.72
C ALA A 191 -15.44 -15.08 -6.09
N GLU A 192 -16.14 -14.01 -5.69
CA GLU A 192 -17.46 -14.10 -5.03
C GLU A 192 -18.58 -14.57 -5.96
N ILE A 193 -18.49 -14.23 -7.25
CA ILE A 193 -19.55 -14.48 -8.24
C ILE A 193 -19.33 -15.75 -9.06
N MET A 194 -18.12 -16.31 -9.07
CA MET A 194 -17.81 -17.50 -9.85
C MET A 194 -18.59 -18.70 -9.36
N GLU A 195 -19.15 -19.48 -10.26
CA GLU A 195 -19.86 -20.71 -9.93
C GLU A 195 -18.87 -21.88 -9.78
N PRO A 196 -19.25 -22.98 -9.10
CA PRO A 196 -18.48 -24.22 -9.12
C PRO A 196 -18.64 -24.90 -10.49
N ASP A 197 -18.26 -24.19 -11.55
CA ASP A 197 -18.15 -24.70 -12.91
C ASP A 197 -16.67 -24.84 -13.29
N TYR A 198 -16.36 -25.79 -14.16
CA TYR A 198 -14.98 -26.11 -14.54
C TYR A 198 -14.24 -24.88 -15.09
N ASP A 199 -14.88 -24.13 -15.99
CA ASP A 199 -14.27 -22.98 -16.65
C ASP A 199 -14.13 -21.78 -15.70
N ASP A 200 -15.11 -21.57 -14.82
CA ASP A 200 -15.06 -20.53 -13.79
C ASP A 200 -13.94 -20.78 -12.77
N VAL A 201 -13.80 -22.01 -12.26
CA VAL A 201 -12.71 -22.36 -11.34
C VAL A 201 -11.34 -22.24 -12.03
N LYS A 202 -11.26 -22.59 -13.32
CA LYS A 202 -10.02 -22.43 -14.10
C LYS A 202 -9.66 -20.96 -14.28
N SER A 203 -10.65 -20.13 -14.58
CA SER A 203 -10.51 -18.67 -14.68
C SER A 203 -10.07 -18.06 -13.34
N LEU A 204 -10.65 -18.51 -12.22
CA LEU A 204 -10.26 -18.10 -10.87
C LEU A 204 -8.79 -18.39 -10.61
N LEU A 205 -8.39 -19.63 -10.85
CA LEU A 205 -7.01 -20.07 -10.63
C LEU A 205 -6.04 -19.32 -11.53
N GLY A 206 -6.39 -19.09 -12.80
CA GLY A 206 -5.59 -18.29 -13.72
C GLY A 206 -5.40 -16.84 -13.24
N MET A 207 -6.39 -16.29 -12.53
CA MET A 207 -6.31 -14.96 -11.93
C MET A 207 -5.51 -14.93 -10.62
N LEU A 208 -5.61 -15.99 -9.79
CA LEU A 208 -4.90 -16.07 -8.52
C LEU A 208 -3.44 -16.50 -8.67
N TYR A 209 -3.10 -17.29 -9.68
CA TYR A 209 -1.72 -17.77 -9.89
C TYR A 209 -0.70 -16.61 -10.01
N PRO A 210 -0.96 -15.53 -10.79
CA PRO A 210 -0.08 -14.37 -10.86
C PRO A 210 0.14 -13.62 -9.54
N ILE A 211 -0.76 -13.79 -8.57
CA ILE A 211 -0.60 -13.20 -7.22
C ILE A 211 0.56 -13.89 -6.49
N HIS A 212 0.75 -15.19 -6.69
CA HIS A 212 1.82 -15.97 -6.07
C HIS A 212 3.10 -15.92 -6.89
N CYS A 213 2.97 -16.12 -8.20
CA CYS A 213 4.06 -16.08 -9.16
C CYS A 213 3.71 -15.07 -10.26
N PRO A 214 4.08 -13.77 -10.11
CA PRO A 214 3.84 -12.73 -11.11
C PRO A 214 4.72 -12.95 -12.34
N TRP A 215 4.37 -13.97 -13.11
CA TRP A 215 5.07 -14.37 -14.30
C TRP A 215 4.45 -13.70 -15.53
N SER A 216 5.30 -13.12 -16.37
CA SER A 216 4.89 -12.50 -17.63
C SER A 216 5.03 -13.49 -18.78
N PHE A 217 3.93 -13.74 -19.48
CA PHE A 217 3.93 -14.49 -20.74
C PHE A 217 4.75 -13.80 -21.85
N LEU A 218 4.94 -12.48 -21.77
CA LEU A 218 5.68 -11.70 -22.78
C LEU A 218 7.19 -11.89 -22.65
N ASP A 219 7.68 -11.92 -21.40
CA ASP A 219 9.10 -11.83 -21.10
C ASP A 219 9.66 -13.18 -20.61
N GLY A 220 8.78 -14.12 -20.28
CA GLY A 220 9.11 -15.42 -19.69
C GLY A 220 9.71 -15.32 -18.28
N LYS A 221 9.62 -14.14 -17.64
CA LYS A 221 10.27 -13.83 -16.37
C LYS A 221 9.26 -13.61 -15.25
N ILE A 222 9.72 -13.88 -14.02
CA ILE A 222 9.02 -13.54 -12.80
C ILE A 222 9.36 -12.08 -12.45
N HIS A 223 8.34 -11.27 -12.18
CA HIS A 223 8.46 -9.87 -11.80
C HIS A 223 8.26 -9.65 -10.30
N GLU A 224 8.40 -8.40 -9.86
CA GLU A 224 8.04 -8.04 -8.48
C GLU A 224 6.51 -8.05 -8.30
N ASP A 225 6.08 -8.33 -7.07
CA ASP A 225 4.67 -8.40 -6.70
C ASP A 225 4.03 -7.00 -6.75
N ALA A 226 3.41 -6.70 -7.88
CA ALA A 226 2.81 -5.39 -8.15
C ALA A 226 1.75 -4.99 -7.12
N ILE A 227 1.01 -5.96 -6.53
CA ILE A 227 0.00 -5.67 -5.52
C ILE A 227 0.68 -5.24 -4.21
N LEU A 228 1.71 -5.97 -3.79
CA LEU A 228 2.49 -5.62 -2.60
C LEU A 228 3.19 -4.26 -2.75
N GLU A 229 3.76 -3.97 -3.92
CA GLU A 229 4.33 -2.66 -4.22
C GLU A 229 3.29 -1.54 -4.15
N ASN A 230 2.12 -1.78 -4.74
CA ASN A 230 1.02 -0.84 -4.67
C ASN A 230 0.67 -0.54 -3.22
N ILE A 231 0.53 -1.56 -2.37
CA ILE A 231 0.24 -1.41 -0.94
C ILE A 231 1.33 -0.59 -0.22
N LYS A 232 2.61 -0.83 -0.53
CA LYS A 232 3.72 -0.05 0.03
C LYS A 232 3.68 1.42 -0.40
N SER A 233 3.13 1.69 -1.59
CA SER A 233 3.04 3.04 -2.17
C SER A 233 1.83 3.88 -1.73
N LEU A 234 0.79 3.28 -1.12
CA LEU A 234 -0.49 3.91 -0.70
C LEU A 234 -0.34 4.99 0.36
#